data_AF-A0A6A4JIB1-F1
#
_entry.id   AF-A0A6A4JIB1-F1
#
_cell.length_a   1.000
_cell.length_b   1.000
_cell.length_c   1.000
_cell.angle_alpha   90.00
_cell.angle_beta   90.00
_cell.angle_gamma   90.00
#
_symmetry.space_group_name_H-M   'P 1'
#
loop_
_entity.id
_entity.type
_entity.pdbx_description
1 polymer ?
#
loop_
_entity_poly.entity_id
_entity_poly.type
_entity_poly.pdbx_seq_one_letter_code
_entity_poly.pdbx_strand_id
1 'polypeptide(L)'
;MSPEQPPISNPAAGADEQTQNEPSISTAAADPSNPASSTSAPGPRESGQAKEKKPVLKRKYCSSCSTSLKRKTSTTCSKCERLIFGLGVLDFEHWRPMWDQNWGGLNVYRTYSRSLERRKHPFWLNYMIENEATNRYEMMAKAFLLSTLKLAKRLRPDASWGYYGYPFCFNFTPNNYRETCSTQVQQDNDNTGWLFDEMTAYYPSLYLRERELTAYQRKRFVRGRLAETTRLVDVRIRNGTARPPLVFPYVWFKYHDTRNFMTPEDMLHVLSAPAQAGARGVVIWGASRDVNSREKCEALVDYVDKVLGPAVQQVKAGGARRRRQPRVHHFPKIEMNRLLEDEKSCFHYLLSNKIQTCQDVKEARRSR
;
A
#
# COMPACT_ATOMS: atom_id res chain seq x y z
N MET A 1 -50.35 47.80 8.88
CA MET A 1 -50.36 46.91 7.70
C MET A 1 -48.92 46.59 7.34
N SER A 2 -48.54 45.33 7.50
CA SER A 2 -47.31 44.74 6.95
C SER A 2 -47.34 44.78 5.40
N PRO A 3 -46.25 44.42 4.68
CA PRO A 3 -45.75 43.03 4.67
C PRO A 3 -44.22 42.84 4.83
N GLU A 4 -43.93 41.68 5.41
CA GLU A 4 -42.73 40.81 5.38
C GLU A 4 -42.08 40.68 3.97
N GLN A 5 -40.80 40.31 3.75
CA GLN A 5 -40.00 39.17 4.26
C GLN A 5 -38.44 39.38 4.13
N PRO A 6 -37.59 38.55 4.79
CA PRO A 6 -36.10 38.65 4.93
C PRO A 6 -35.35 37.73 3.88
N PRO A 7 -34.00 37.48 3.83
CA PRO A 7 -32.95 37.22 4.88
C PRO A 7 -31.57 37.91 4.60
N ILE A 8 -30.48 37.84 5.38
CA ILE A 8 -29.59 36.70 5.70
C ILE A 8 -28.71 37.10 6.90
N SER A 9 -28.76 36.32 7.98
CA SER A 9 -27.76 36.32 9.05
C SER A 9 -26.69 35.26 8.76
N ASN A 10 -25.43 35.70 8.69
CA ASN A 10 -24.30 34.86 9.09
C ASN A 10 -24.27 34.86 10.63
N PRO A 11 -23.82 33.75 11.24
CA PRO A 11 -22.53 33.91 11.90
C PRO A 11 -21.61 32.69 11.83
N ALA A 12 -20.33 33.03 11.77
CA ALA A 12 -19.23 32.51 12.57
C ALA A 12 -18.82 31.04 12.46
N ALA A 13 -17.54 30.90 12.12
CA ALA A 13 -16.67 29.79 12.42
C ALA A 13 -16.84 29.27 13.86
N GLY A 14 -16.97 27.95 13.97
CA GLY A 14 -16.82 27.19 15.20
C GLY A 14 -15.82 26.07 14.97
N ALA A 15 -14.74 26.11 15.74
CA ALA A 15 -13.68 25.12 15.80
C ALA A 15 -14.11 23.88 16.61
N ASP A 16 -13.36 22.80 16.37
CA ASP A 16 -13.02 21.70 17.28
C ASP A 16 -14.12 21.00 18.10
N GLU A 17 -14.34 19.72 17.75
CA GLU A 17 -14.53 18.68 18.77
C GLU A 17 -13.95 17.35 18.27
N GLN A 18 -12.65 17.14 18.55
CA GLN A 18 -12.02 15.82 18.63
C GLN A 18 -11.48 15.65 20.05
N THR A 19 -12.01 14.65 20.76
CA THR A 19 -11.38 13.77 21.76
C THR A 19 -12.55 12.97 22.37
N GLN A 20 -12.50 11.69 22.73
CA GLN A 20 -11.47 10.97 23.47
C GLN A 20 -11.56 9.47 23.15
N ASN A 21 -10.39 8.83 23.01
CA ASN A 21 -10.08 7.53 23.62
C ASN A 21 -8.59 7.26 23.38
N GLU A 22 -7.77 7.84 24.25
CA GLU A 22 -6.38 7.42 24.47
C GLU A 22 -6.34 6.29 25.51
N PRO A 23 -5.45 5.29 25.37
CA PRO A 23 -5.07 4.43 26.47
C PRO A 23 -4.00 5.12 27.34
N SER A 24 -4.29 5.17 28.64
CA SER A 24 -3.47 5.79 29.68
C SER A 24 -2.07 5.16 29.78
N ILE A 25 -1.02 5.97 29.60
CA ILE A 25 0.35 5.63 29.99
C ILE A 25 0.64 6.37 31.30
N SER A 26 0.71 5.62 32.39
CA SER A 26 1.15 6.11 33.69
C SER A 26 2.64 6.45 33.64
N THR A 27 2.97 7.74 33.80
CA THR A 27 4.31 8.23 34.11
C THR A 27 4.42 8.43 35.62
N ALA A 28 5.14 7.55 36.31
CA ALA A 28 5.58 7.79 37.68
C ALA A 28 6.86 8.64 37.65
N ALA A 29 6.82 9.80 38.31
CA ALA A 29 7.96 10.67 38.54
C ALA A 29 8.93 10.02 39.55
N ALA A 30 10.23 10.10 39.28
CA ALA A 30 11.29 9.72 40.21
C ALA A 30 11.83 10.98 40.90
N ASP A 31 11.74 11.00 42.22
CA ASP A 31 12.33 11.99 43.13
C ASP A 31 13.69 11.46 43.62
N PRO A 32 14.79 12.25 43.63
CA PRO A 32 16.11 11.74 43.96
C PRO A 32 16.47 12.00 45.42
N SER A 33 16.45 10.96 46.26
CA SER A 33 17.20 10.99 47.53
C SER A 33 17.52 9.60 48.10
N ASN A 34 18.83 9.34 48.14
CA ASN A 34 19.61 8.44 49.00
C ASN A 34 19.76 6.92 48.72
N PRO A 35 20.99 6.37 48.91
CA PRO A 35 21.40 5.04 48.47
C PRO A 35 21.39 4.01 49.61
N ALA A 36 21.25 2.71 49.29
CA ALA A 36 22.03 1.61 49.87
C ALA A 36 21.50 0.23 49.47
N SER A 37 22.46 -0.70 49.40
CA SER A 37 22.39 -2.14 49.61
C SER A 37 22.08 -3.06 48.41
N SER A 38 23.17 -3.69 48.01
CA SER A 38 23.35 -4.96 47.33
C SER A 38 22.51 -6.12 47.89
N THR A 39 21.98 -6.96 47.00
CA THR A 39 21.99 -8.42 47.19
C THR A 39 22.01 -9.15 45.85
N SER A 40 22.83 -10.19 45.82
CA SER A 40 23.20 -11.09 44.75
C SER A 40 22.09 -12.03 44.25
N ALA A 41 22.30 -12.54 43.03
CA ALA A 41 21.49 -13.48 42.24
C ALA A 41 21.08 -14.80 42.94
N PRO A 42 20.18 -15.58 42.33
CA PRO A 42 20.66 -16.69 41.47
C PRO A 42 19.78 -16.98 40.22
N GLY A 43 20.41 -17.44 39.13
CA GLY A 43 19.74 -18.31 38.13
C GLY A 43 20.04 -19.79 38.42
N PRO A 44 19.72 -20.76 37.54
CA PRO A 44 18.75 -20.80 36.44
C PRO A 44 17.72 -21.96 36.62
N ARG A 45 16.63 -21.97 35.83
CA ARG A 45 15.90 -23.22 35.51
C ARG A 45 15.48 -23.25 34.06
N GLU A 46 16.03 -24.23 33.34
CA GLU A 46 15.52 -24.73 32.07
C GLU A 46 14.19 -25.46 32.28
N SER A 47 13.21 -25.24 31.40
CA SER A 47 12.37 -26.29 30.79
C SER A 47 11.21 -25.65 30.03
N GLY A 48 11.07 -25.98 28.75
CA GLY A 48 9.87 -25.63 27.98
C GLY A 48 10.17 -25.37 26.50
N GLN A 49 10.58 -26.40 25.76
CA GLN A 49 10.59 -26.38 24.30
C GLN A 49 9.16 -26.15 23.78
N ALA A 50 8.82 -24.90 23.45
CA ALA A 50 7.71 -24.63 22.57
C ALA A 50 8.12 -25.04 21.16
N LYS A 51 7.59 -26.19 20.68
CA LYS A 51 7.68 -26.58 19.28
C LYS A 51 6.99 -25.52 18.43
N GLU A 52 7.79 -24.63 17.85
CA GLU A 52 7.35 -23.64 16.88
C GLU A 52 6.88 -24.38 15.62
N LYS A 53 5.56 -24.47 15.44
CA LYS A 53 4.96 -24.99 14.20
C LYS A 53 5.32 -24.04 13.06
N LYS A 54 6.35 -24.39 12.29
CA LYS A 54 6.69 -23.73 11.03
C LYS A 54 5.45 -23.72 10.11
N PRO A 55 5.05 -22.57 9.54
CA PRO A 55 3.97 -22.56 8.56
C PRO A 55 4.41 -23.36 7.32
N VAL A 56 3.63 -24.40 7.00
CA VAL A 56 3.81 -25.20 5.79
C VAL A 56 3.42 -24.34 4.59
N LEU A 57 4.41 -23.80 3.88
CA LEU A 57 4.19 -23.23 2.55
C LEU A 57 3.66 -24.33 1.63
N LYS A 58 2.39 -24.25 1.24
CA LYS A 58 1.83 -25.11 0.19
C LYS A 58 2.50 -24.75 -1.14
N ARG A 59 3.37 -25.65 -1.63
CA ARG A 59 3.93 -25.63 -2.98
C ARG A 59 2.78 -25.66 -3.99
N LYS A 60 2.62 -24.61 -4.80
CA LYS A 60 1.88 -24.70 -6.07
C LYS A 60 2.90 -24.85 -7.18
N TYR A 61 3.09 -26.09 -7.64
CA TYR A 61 3.76 -26.34 -8.91
C TYR A 61 2.88 -25.82 -10.05
N CYS A 62 3.50 -25.11 -11.01
CA CYS A 62 2.87 -24.83 -12.28
C CYS A 62 2.78 -26.16 -13.05
N SER A 63 1.58 -26.76 -13.09
CA SER A 63 1.32 -28.00 -13.82
C SER A 63 1.19 -27.67 -15.32
N SER A 64 2.32 -27.61 -16.01
CA SER A 64 2.39 -27.64 -17.48
C SER A 64 3.80 -28.02 -17.95
N CYS A 65 4.24 -29.23 -17.58
CA CYS A 65 5.34 -29.90 -18.28
C CYS A 65 5.14 -31.42 -18.20
N SER A 66 4.16 -31.91 -18.95
CA SER A 66 3.99 -33.33 -19.30
C SER A 66 3.30 -33.29 -20.67
N THR A 67 3.76 -33.89 -21.76
CA THR A 67 4.68 -35.02 -22.00
C THR A 67 5.06 -34.97 -23.50
N SER A 68 6.09 -35.74 -23.91
CA SER A 68 6.48 -36.06 -25.31
C SER A 68 7.44 -35.01 -25.91
N LEU A 69 8.70 -35.30 -26.27
CA LEU A 69 9.19 -36.44 -27.05
C LEU A 69 10.71 -36.64 -26.82
N LYS A 70 11.18 -37.89 -26.94
CA LYS A 70 12.61 -38.28 -26.95
C LYS A 70 13.34 -37.60 -28.11
N ARG A 71 14.46 -36.90 -27.84
CA ARG A 71 15.77 -36.92 -28.57
C ARG A 71 16.53 -35.58 -28.46
N LYS A 72 17.82 -35.72 -28.14
CA LYS A 72 18.95 -34.78 -28.32
C LYS A 72 18.98 -33.52 -27.43
N THR A 73 19.67 -33.72 -26.31
CA THR A 73 20.66 -32.84 -25.66
C THR A 73 20.82 -31.40 -26.16
N SER A 74 20.76 -30.49 -25.17
CA SER A 74 21.18 -29.08 -25.19
C SER A 74 20.19 -28.06 -25.75
N THR A 75 19.04 -27.93 -25.09
CA THR A 75 18.35 -26.63 -25.00
C THR A 75 18.18 -26.30 -23.53
N THR A 76 19.11 -25.50 -23.00
CA THR A 76 19.03 -24.89 -21.68
C THR A 76 17.67 -24.21 -21.55
N CYS A 77 16.88 -24.63 -20.57
CA CYS A 77 15.65 -23.95 -20.18
C CYS A 77 16.02 -22.56 -19.63
N SER A 78 16.22 -21.58 -20.53
CA SER A 78 16.56 -20.20 -20.20
C SER A 78 15.33 -19.34 -19.87
N LYS A 79 14.14 -19.94 -19.82
CA LYS A 79 12.90 -19.29 -19.36
C LYS A 79 12.66 -19.58 -17.88
N CYS A 80 13.51 -19.01 -17.02
CA CYS A 80 13.11 -18.80 -15.64
C CYS A 80 12.04 -17.70 -15.63
N GLU A 81 10.77 -18.10 -15.74
CA GLU A 81 9.66 -17.32 -15.20
C GLU A 81 10.07 -16.85 -13.80
N ARG A 82 9.82 -15.58 -13.43
CA ARG A 82 9.88 -15.21 -12.01
C ARG A 82 8.88 -16.11 -11.30
N LEU A 83 9.37 -17.11 -10.59
CA LEU A 83 8.68 -17.57 -9.40
C LEU A 83 8.67 -16.35 -8.48
N ILE A 84 7.61 -15.55 -8.53
CA ILE A 84 7.33 -14.62 -7.44
C ILE A 84 7.04 -15.54 -6.26
N PHE A 85 8.03 -15.75 -5.38
CA PHE A 85 7.82 -16.59 -4.21
C PHE A 85 6.90 -15.88 -3.19
N GLY A 86 6.79 -14.55 -3.28
CA GLY A 86 5.81 -13.75 -2.55
C GLY A 86 5.93 -12.25 -2.80
N LEU A 87 4.93 -11.50 -2.32
CA LEU A 87 5.01 -10.05 -2.16
C LEU A 87 5.53 -9.73 -0.76
N GLY A 88 6.59 -8.92 -0.69
CA GLY A 88 7.11 -8.34 0.54
C GLY A 88 6.66 -6.88 0.64
N VAL A 89 5.72 -6.60 1.53
CA VAL A 89 5.17 -5.26 1.70
C VAL A 89 5.60 -4.70 3.05
N LEU A 90 6.35 -3.60 3.02
CA LEU A 90 6.74 -2.86 4.21
C LEU A 90 5.67 -1.82 4.52
N ASP A 91 4.93 -2.04 5.59
CA ASP A 91 3.82 -1.19 6.03
C ASP A 91 4.33 -0.15 7.05
N PHE A 92 4.99 0.88 6.54
CA PHE A 92 5.56 1.97 7.33
C PHE A 92 4.83 3.28 7.02
N GLU A 93 3.96 3.72 7.93
CA GLU A 93 3.08 4.88 7.73
C GLU A 93 3.32 6.02 8.73
N HIS A 94 4.31 5.88 9.62
CA HIS A 94 4.54 6.85 10.68
C HIS A 94 4.93 8.22 10.16
N TRP A 95 5.72 8.30 9.08
CA TRP A 95 6.13 9.55 8.44
C TRP A 95 6.52 9.31 6.98
N ARG A 96 6.63 10.39 6.20
CA ARG A 96 6.95 10.35 4.76
C ARG A 96 8.35 10.92 4.49
N PRO A 97 9.11 10.40 3.52
CA PRO A 97 10.50 10.82 3.30
C PRO A 97 10.64 12.27 2.85
N MET A 98 9.61 12.84 2.23
CA MET A 98 9.58 14.23 1.79
C MET A 98 9.03 15.11 2.91
N TRP A 99 9.81 16.11 3.33
CA TRP A 99 9.50 17.03 4.42
C TRP A 99 8.10 17.62 4.29
N ASP A 100 7.79 18.18 3.12
CA ASP A 100 6.53 18.88 2.87
C ASP A 100 5.30 17.97 2.80
N GLN A 101 5.49 16.65 2.68
CA GLN A 101 4.40 15.70 2.74
C GLN A 101 4.00 15.32 4.18
N ASN A 102 4.75 15.75 5.20
CA ASN A 102 4.42 15.51 6.60
C ASN A 102 3.45 16.58 7.15
N TRP A 103 2.26 16.68 6.57
CA TRP A 103 1.19 17.58 6.97
C TRP A 103 0.12 16.88 7.82
N GLY A 104 -0.82 17.66 8.37
CA GLY A 104 -1.87 17.16 9.27
C GLY A 104 -1.27 16.53 10.52
N GLY A 105 -1.74 15.33 10.91
CA GLY A 105 -1.20 14.60 12.07
C GLY A 105 0.30 14.27 11.97
N LEU A 106 0.89 14.31 10.77
CA LEU A 106 2.33 14.08 10.58
C LEU A 106 3.19 15.32 10.85
N ASN A 107 2.59 16.49 11.07
CA ASN A 107 3.33 17.74 11.34
C ASN A 107 4.14 17.70 12.65
N VAL A 108 3.86 16.73 13.52
CA VAL A 108 4.65 16.46 14.73
C VAL A 108 6.12 16.17 14.40
N TYR A 109 6.42 15.47 13.30
CA TYR A 109 7.81 15.17 12.91
C TYR A 109 8.56 16.41 12.45
N ARG A 110 7.90 17.30 11.71
CA ARG A 110 8.48 18.60 11.32
C ARG A 110 8.74 19.47 12.54
N THR A 111 7.79 19.52 13.47
CA THR A 111 7.92 20.30 14.70
C THR A 111 9.04 19.79 15.59
N TYR A 112 9.12 18.46 15.78
CA TYR A 112 10.19 17.86 16.55
C TYR A 112 11.56 18.08 15.91
N SER A 113 11.68 17.91 14.58
CA SER A 113 12.95 18.15 13.85
C SER A 113 13.43 19.59 14.00
N ARG A 114 12.54 20.59 13.86
CA ARG A 114 12.88 21.99 14.14
C ARG A 114 13.33 22.22 15.58
N SER A 115 12.68 21.56 16.55
CA SER A 115 13.05 21.70 17.96
C SER A 115 14.45 21.15 18.27
N LEU A 116 14.86 20.06 17.60
CA LEU A 116 16.21 19.50 17.73
C LEU A 116 17.25 20.48 17.20
N GLU A 117 16.99 21.10 16.05
CA GLU A 117 17.90 22.07 15.46
C GLU A 117 17.97 23.37 16.26
N ARG A 118 16.86 23.83 16.84
CA ARG A 118 16.89 25.00 17.75
C ARG A 118 17.75 24.76 18.99
N ARG A 119 17.71 23.54 19.57
CA ARG A 119 18.54 23.19 20.72
C ARG A 119 20.03 23.19 20.38
N LYS A 120 20.39 22.74 19.17
CA LYS A 120 21.77 22.71 18.69
C LYS A 120 22.28 24.08 18.23
N HIS A 121 21.38 24.92 17.73
CA HIS A 121 21.70 26.21 17.14
C HIS A 121 20.81 27.34 17.72
N PRO A 122 21.02 27.75 19.00
CA PRO A 122 20.12 28.68 19.70
C PRO A 122 20.01 30.07 19.06
N PHE A 123 21.03 30.50 18.32
CA PHE A 123 21.12 31.82 17.70
C PHE A 123 20.78 31.83 16.21
N TRP A 124 20.44 30.67 15.61
CA TRP A 124 20.05 30.61 14.21
C TRP A 124 18.67 31.22 13.98
N LEU A 125 18.55 31.94 12.86
CA LEU A 125 17.28 32.48 12.40
C LEU A 125 16.34 31.35 11.99
N ASN A 126 15.03 31.60 12.04
CA ASN A 126 14.00 30.60 11.78
C ASN A 126 14.15 29.91 10.42
N TYR A 127 14.54 30.63 9.37
CA TYR A 127 14.73 30.04 8.05
C TYR A 127 15.94 29.10 7.99
N MET A 128 17.01 29.39 8.75
CA MET A 128 18.18 28.50 8.84
C MET A 128 17.81 27.20 9.56
N ILE A 129 17.01 27.31 10.62
CA ILE A 129 16.44 26.16 11.34
C ILE A 129 15.55 25.32 10.43
N GLU A 130 14.65 25.93 9.66
CA GLU A 130 13.77 25.21 8.73
C GLU A 130 14.59 24.44 7.68
N ASN A 131 15.58 25.10 7.07
CA ASN A 131 16.43 24.49 6.06
C ASN A 131 17.22 23.30 6.61
N GLU A 132 17.86 23.45 7.76
CA GLU A 132 18.66 22.38 8.35
C GLU A 132 17.79 21.22 8.88
N ALA A 133 16.65 21.53 9.47
CA ALA A 133 15.70 20.51 9.90
C ALA A 133 15.17 19.70 8.71
N THR A 134 14.88 20.37 7.58
CA THR A 134 14.47 19.74 6.32
C THR A 134 15.58 18.82 5.80
N ASN A 135 16.80 19.35 5.63
CA ASN A 135 17.94 18.61 5.11
C ASN A 135 18.25 17.36 5.93
N ARG A 136 18.34 17.51 7.26
CA ARG A 136 18.64 16.38 8.16
C ARG A 136 17.51 15.36 8.18
N TYR A 137 16.27 15.82 8.20
CA TYR A 137 15.10 14.94 8.18
C TYR A 137 15.09 14.06 6.94
N GLU A 138 15.17 14.66 5.74
CA GLU A 138 15.08 13.92 4.48
C GLU A 138 16.30 13.00 4.28
N MET A 139 17.49 13.44 4.68
CA MET A 139 18.69 12.61 4.68
C MET A 139 18.52 11.35 5.54
N MET A 140 18.04 11.51 6.77
CA MET A 140 17.85 10.39 7.69
C MET A 140 16.67 9.50 7.29
N ALA A 141 15.58 10.09 6.78
CA ALA A 141 14.45 9.36 6.23
C ALA A 141 14.86 8.47 5.05
N LYS A 142 15.67 9.01 4.12
CA LYS A 142 16.27 8.25 3.02
C LYS A 142 17.13 7.11 3.53
N ALA A 143 18.05 7.38 4.46
CA ALA A 143 18.94 6.37 5.01
C ALA A 143 18.14 5.21 5.64
N PHE A 144 17.11 5.52 6.43
CA PHE A 144 16.27 4.53 7.11
C PHE A 144 15.46 3.67 6.13
N LEU A 145 14.70 4.30 5.23
CA LEU A 145 13.84 3.56 4.29
C LEU A 145 14.67 2.74 3.31
N LEU A 146 15.75 3.31 2.76
CA LEU A 146 16.59 2.62 1.79
C LEU A 146 17.35 1.45 2.42
N SER A 147 17.93 1.62 3.60
CA SER A 147 18.66 0.54 4.29
C SER A 147 17.74 -0.60 4.70
N THR A 148 16.52 -0.29 5.18
CA THR A 148 15.50 -1.27 5.52
C THR A 148 15.09 -2.09 4.30
N LEU A 149 14.79 -1.43 3.17
CA LEU A 149 14.41 -2.10 1.93
C LEU A 149 15.53 -2.98 1.38
N LYS A 150 16.78 -2.48 1.37
CA LYS A 150 17.96 -3.26 0.98
C LYS A 150 18.16 -4.47 1.87
N LEU A 151 17.97 -4.33 3.19
CA LEU A 151 18.06 -5.45 4.12
C LEU A 151 16.97 -6.49 3.83
N ALA A 152 15.72 -6.07 3.64
CA ALA A 152 14.62 -6.98 3.31
C ALA A 152 14.89 -7.78 2.03
N LYS A 153 15.38 -7.10 0.98
CA LYS A 153 15.78 -7.75 -0.28
C LYS A 153 16.94 -8.71 -0.09
N ARG A 154 17.97 -8.37 0.69
CA ARG A 154 19.08 -9.30 0.99
C ARG A 154 18.61 -10.55 1.73
N LEU A 155 17.69 -10.40 2.67
CA LEU A 155 17.17 -11.52 3.47
C LEU A 155 16.20 -12.41 2.67
N ARG A 156 15.49 -11.86 1.69
CA ARG A 156 14.52 -12.57 0.85
C ARG A 156 14.62 -12.06 -0.61
N PRO A 157 15.67 -12.46 -1.34
CA PRO A 157 15.97 -11.92 -2.67
C PRO A 157 14.92 -12.26 -3.72
N ASP A 158 14.16 -13.35 -3.54
CA ASP A 158 13.18 -13.79 -4.52
C ASP A 158 11.76 -13.22 -4.29
N ALA A 159 11.57 -12.41 -3.26
CA ALA A 159 10.32 -11.70 -3.02
C ALA A 159 10.29 -10.35 -3.77
N SER A 160 9.09 -9.93 -4.19
CA SER A 160 8.89 -8.58 -4.74
C SER A 160 8.65 -7.60 -3.60
N TRP A 161 9.61 -6.71 -3.37
CA TRP A 161 9.64 -5.77 -2.24
C TRP A 161 9.24 -4.35 -2.60
N GLY A 162 8.54 -3.71 -1.67
CA GLY A 162 8.22 -2.29 -1.71
C GLY A 162 7.43 -1.81 -0.49
N TYR A 163 7.29 -0.49 -0.35
CA TYR A 163 6.51 0.13 0.71
C TYR A 163 5.04 0.26 0.33
N TYR A 164 4.16 -0.05 1.28
CA TYR A 164 2.74 0.22 1.15
C TYR A 164 2.48 1.72 0.94
N GLY A 165 1.50 2.05 0.10
CA GLY A 165 1.07 3.42 -0.17
C GLY A 165 1.82 4.09 -1.31
N TYR A 166 3.04 3.67 -1.66
CA TYR A 166 3.86 4.31 -2.68
C TYR A 166 3.56 3.80 -4.11
N PRO A 167 3.53 4.70 -5.11
CA PRO A 167 3.67 6.15 -4.98
C PRO A 167 2.40 6.83 -4.44
N PHE A 168 2.59 7.97 -3.76
CA PHE A 168 1.49 8.84 -3.38
C PHE A 168 1.06 9.75 -4.54
N CYS A 169 -0.20 10.18 -4.50
CA CYS A 169 -0.79 11.10 -5.48
C CYS A 169 -1.54 12.28 -4.83
N PHE A 170 -2.11 12.05 -3.64
CA PHE A 170 -2.93 13.01 -2.90
C PHE A 170 -4.05 13.68 -3.72
N ASN A 171 -4.56 13.01 -4.74
CA ASN A 171 -5.74 13.44 -5.49
C ASN A 171 -7.02 13.28 -4.66
N PHE A 172 -8.01 14.13 -4.95
CA PHE A 172 -9.23 14.28 -4.14
C PHE A 172 -8.94 14.46 -2.65
N THR A 173 -7.95 15.30 -2.33
CA THR A 173 -7.73 15.85 -0.99
C THR A 173 -8.16 17.31 -0.97
N PRO A 174 -8.35 17.95 0.21
CA PRO A 174 -8.72 19.37 0.28
C PRO A 174 -7.78 20.28 -0.55
N ASN A 175 -6.48 19.96 -0.60
CA ASN A 175 -5.48 20.72 -1.33
C ASN A 175 -5.38 20.37 -2.82
N ASN A 176 -6.05 19.30 -3.28
CA ASN A 176 -6.05 18.88 -4.68
C ASN A 176 -7.31 18.08 -5.03
N TYR A 177 -8.43 18.79 -5.26
CA TYR A 177 -9.70 18.18 -5.64
C TYR A 177 -9.82 17.89 -7.15
N ARG A 178 -8.74 17.35 -7.74
CA ARG A 178 -8.64 16.99 -9.16
C ARG A 178 -8.30 15.51 -9.31
N GLU A 179 -8.46 14.97 -10.52
CA GLU A 179 -8.08 13.60 -10.84
C GLU A 179 -6.56 13.40 -10.79
N THR A 180 -5.81 14.31 -11.40
CA THR A 180 -4.35 14.26 -11.49
C THR A 180 -3.70 14.59 -10.16
N CYS A 181 -2.58 13.94 -9.85
CA CYS A 181 -1.69 14.36 -8.77
C CYS A 181 -1.14 15.76 -9.09
N SER A 182 -0.91 16.59 -8.08
CA SER A 182 -0.37 17.94 -8.31
C SER A 182 1.06 17.87 -8.84
N THR A 183 1.51 18.93 -9.51
CA THR A 183 2.89 19.03 -10.03
C THR A 183 3.92 18.85 -8.92
N GLN A 184 3.69 19.45 -7.75
CA GLN A 184 4.58 19.27 -6.60
C GLN A 184 4.69 17.80 -6.18
N VAL A 185 3.59 17.06 -6.12
CA VAL A 185 3.61 15.64 -5.72
C VAL A 185 4.34 14.78 -6.76
N GLN A 186 4.21 15.10 -8.05
CA GLN A 186 4.96 14.41 -9.11
C GLN A 186 6.46 14.69 -8.98
N GLN A 187 6.85 15.94 -8.69
CA GLN A 187 8.25 16.34 -8.43
C GLN A 187 8.79 15.66 -7.17
N ASP A 188 8.02 15.59 -6.08
CA ASP A 188 8.38 14.89 -4.87
C ASP A 188 8.61 13.38 -5.13
N ASN A 189 7.75 12.76 -5.94
CA ASN A 189 7.91 11.37 -6.36
C ASN A 189 9.18 11.20 -7.20
N ASP A 190 9.51 12.16 -8.08
CA ASP A 190 10.75 12.15 -8.85
C ASP A 190 11.99 12.31 -7.95
N ASN A 191 11.94 13.20 -6.96
CA ASN A 191 12.98 13.41 -5.94
C ASN A 191 13.15 12.19 -5.02
N THR A 192 12.09 11.42 -4.82
CA THR A 192 12.11 10.13 -4.11
C THR A 192 12.52 8.96 -5.02
N GLY A 193 13.10 9.26 -6.20
CA GLY A 193 13.52 8.27 -7.19
C GLY A 193 14.42 7.16 -6.63
N TRP A 194 15.28 7.49 -5.66
CA TRP A 194 16.17 6.56 -4.97
C TRP A 194 15.43 5.41 -4.28
N LEU A 195 14.18 5.61 -3.84
CA LEU A 195 13.37 4.56 -3.23
C LEU A 195 12.78 3.65 -4.31
N PHE A 196 12.23 4.28 -5.35
CA PHE A 196 11.61 3.58 -6.48
C PHE A 196 12.62 2.75 -7.28
N ASP A 197 13.88 3.18 -7.36
CA ASP A 197 14.98 2.42 -7.98
C ASP A 197 15.29 1.13 -7.22
N GLU A 198 15.13 1.14 -5.89
CA GLU A 198 15.36 -0.02 -5.05
C GLU A 198 14.13 -0.96 -4.99
N MET A 199 12.93 -0.41 -5.11
CA MET A 199 11.67 -1.17 -5.10
C MET A 199 11.56 -2.08 -6.33
N THR A 200 11.08 -3.31 -6.10
CA THR A 200 10.80 -4.28 -7.19
C THR A 200 9.30 -4.43 -7.47
N ALA A 201 8.46 -3.85 -6.59
CA ALA A 201 7.04 -3.68 -6.81
C ALA A 201 6.51 -2.39 -6.15
N TYR A 202 5.49 -1.78 -6.76
CA TYR A 202 4.78 -0.60 -6.28
C TYR A 202 3.42 -0.99 -5.70
N TYR A 203 3.03 -0.35 -4.60
CA TYR A 203 1.85 -0.69 -3.80
C TYR A 203 0.97 0.54 -3.52
N PRO A 204 0.49 1.27 -4.54
CA PRO A 204 -0.34 2.44 -4.33
C PRO A 204 -1.66 2.03 -3.64
N SER A 205 -2.11 2.81 -2.66
CA SER A 205 -3.41 2.58 -2.02
C SER A 205 -4.54 3.12 -2.91
N LEU A 206 -5.60 2.34 -3.09
CA LEU A 206 -6.82 2.71 -3.83
C LEU A 206 -8.07 2.71 -2.92
N TYR A 207 -7.89 2.90 -1.62
CA TYR A 207 -9.00 2.88 -0.67
C TYR A 207 -9.99 4.02 -0.96
N LEU A 208 -11.24 3.66 -1.27
CA LEU A 208 -12.30 4.60 -1.61
C LEU A 208 -12.95 5.19 -0.37
N ARG A 209 -13.54 6.38 -0.49
CA ARG A 209 -14.36 7.05 0.55
C ARG A 209 -15.79 7.24 0.02
N GLU A 210 -16.79 6.87 0.81
CA GLU A 210 -18.20 6.84 0.43
C GLU A 210 -18.87 8.20 0.53
N ARG A 211 -18.67 8.91 1.65
CA ARG A 211 -19.36 10.17 1.96
C ARG A 211 -18.70 11.36 1.26
N GLU A 212 -17.38 11.32 1.15
CA GLU A 212 -16.60 12.46 0.63
C GLU A 212 -16.55 12.55 -0.90
N LEU A 213 -16.81 11.45 -1.60
CA LEU A 213 -16.65 11.34 -3.05
C LEU A 213 -17.87 10.69 -3.68
N THR A 214 -18.41 11.30 -4.72
CA THR A 214 -19.43 10.68 -5.58
C THR A 214 -18.88 9.46 -6.32
N ALA A 215 -19.75 8.59 -6.82
CA ALA A 215 -19.35 7.42 -7.63
C ALA A 215 -18.47 7.82 -8.83
N TYR A 216 -18.76 8.96 -9.47
CA TYR A 216 -17.94 9.48 -10.57
C TYR A 216 -16.54 9.90 -10.09
N GLN A 217 -16.45 10.60 -8.97
CA GLN A 217 -15.17 11.04 -8.40
C GLN A 217 -14.34 9.85 -7.89
N ARG A 218 -14.96 8.81 -7.31
CA ARG A 218 -14.28 7.58 -6.92
C ARG A 218 -13.59 6.89 -8.10
N LYS A 219 -14.22 6.89 -9.28
CA LYS A 219 -13.59 6.36 -10.50
C LYS A 219 -12.35 7.15 -10.91
N ARG A 220 -12.45 8.48 -10.88
CA ARG A 220 -11.35 9.40 -11.20
C ARG A 220 -10.22 9.31 -10.17
N PHE A 221 -10.55 9.16 -8.90
CA PHE A 221 -9.59 8.97 -7.83
C PHE A 221 -8.66 7.78 -8.11
N VAL A 222 -9.24 6.63 -8.46
CA VAL A 222 -8.47 5.44 -8.84
C VAL A 222 -7.62 5.68 -10.08
N ARG A 223 -8.20 6.29 -11.13
CA ARG A 223 -7.49 6.57 -12.38
C ARG A 223 -6.26 7.45 -12.17
N GLY A 224 -6.39 8.52 -11.38
CA GLY A 224 -5.28 9.44 -11.10
C GLY A 224 -4.10 8.76 -10.39
N ARG A 225 -4.39 7.93 -9.39
CA ARG A 225 -3.35 7.17 -8.66
C ARG A 225 -2.66 6.16 -9.55
N LEU A 226 -3.42 5.47 -10.40
CA LEU A 226 -2.86 4.53 -11.38
C LEU A 226 -2.02 5.26 -12.43
N ALA A 227 -2.47 6.42 -12.92
CA ALA A 227 -1.73 7.21 -13.90
C ALA A 227 -0.34 7.62 -13.39
N GLU A 228 -0.24 8.09 -12.14
CA GLU A 228 1.06 8.41 -11.54
C GLU A 228 1.94 7.18 -11.30
N THR A 229 1.31 6.07 -10.92
CA THR A 229 2.03 4.79 -10.78
C THR A 229 2.62 4.35 -12.12
N THR A 230 1.84 4.42 -13.20
CA THR A 230 2.29 4.11 -14.56
C THR A 230 3.39 5.09 -15.00
N ARG A 231 3.25 6.39 -14.72
CA ARG A 231 4.29 7.40 -15.04
C ARG A 231 5.64 7.01 -14.45
N LEU A 232 5.68 6.61 -13.17
CA LEU A 232 6.93 6.20 -12.52
C LEU A 232 7.49 4.88 -13.04
N VAL A 233 6.64 3.93 -13.42
CA VAL A 233 7.08 2.71 -14.13
C VAL A 233 7.74 3.08 -15.46
N ASP A 234 7.11 3.97 -16.24
CA ASP A 234 7.63 4.41 -17.53
C ASP A 234 8.97 5.14 -17.40
N VAL A 235 9.15 5.96 -16.34
CA VAL A 235 10.45 6.58 -16.03
C VAL A 235 11.53 5.49 -15.84
N ARG A 236 11.22 4.39 -15.14
CA ARG A 236 12.19 3.30 -14.93
C ARG A 236 12.53 2.54 -16.20
N ILE A 237 11.54 2.31 -17.05
CA ILE A 237 11.75 1.73 -18.38
C ILE A 237 12.67 2.63 -19.21
N ARG A 238 12.38 3.93 -19.29
CA ARG A 238 13.18 4.90 -20.05
C ARG A 238 14.62 5.01 -19.53
N ASN A 239 14.83 4.87 -18.23
CA ASN A 239 16.16 4.89 -17.62
C ASN A 239 16.94 3.56 -17.78
N GLY A 240 16.43 2.62 -18.60
CA GLY A 240 17.14 1.36 -18.90
C GLY A 240 17.07 0.33 -17.77
N THR A 241 16.10 0.43 -16.86
CA THR A 241 15.91 -0.57 -15.80
C THR A 241 15.58 -1.91 -16.45
N ALA A 242 16.52 -2.86 -16.41
CA ALA A 242 16.40 -4.17 -17.06
C ALA A 242 15.13 -4.94 -16.65
N ARG A 243 14.61 -4.65 -15.45
CA ARG A 243 13.42 -5.29 -14.88
C ARG A 243 12.53 -4.23 -14.23
N PRO A 244 11.54 -3.69 -14.96
CA PRO A 244 10.60 -2.72 -14.41
C PRO A 244 9.85 -3.27 -13.18
N PRO A 245 9.47 -2.40 -12.24
CA PRO A 245 8.77 -2.81 -11.03
C PRO A 245 7.35 -3.30 -11.35
N LEU A 246 6.90 -4.31 -10.61
CA LEU A 246 5.53 -4.82 -10.73
C LEU A 246 4.55 -3.91 -9.99
N VAL A 247 3.33 -3.76 -10.48
CA VAL A 247 2.31 -2.93 -9.81
C VAL A 247 1.23 -3.82 -9.17
N PHE A 248 1.04 -3.65 -7.86
CA PHE A 248 0.02 -4.36 -7.07
C PHE A 248 -0.73 -3.37 -6.15
N PRO A 249 -1.73 -2.65 -6.68
CA PRO A 249 -2.45 -1.67 -5.89
C PRO A 249 -3.17 -2.33 -4.72
N TYR A 250 -3.19 -1.63 -3.59
CA TYR A 250 -3.90 -2.03 -2.39
C TYR A 250 -5.35 -1.58 -2.45
N VAL A 251 -6.25 -2.53 -2.28
CA VAL A 251 -7.69 -2.34 -2.30
C VAL A 251 -8.24 -2.90 -1.00
N TRP A 252 -9.14 -2.17 -0.35
CA TRP A 252 -9.91 -2.71 0.78
C TRP A 252 -11.28 -3.12 0.25
N PHE A 253 -11.98 -4.08 0.85
CA PHE A 253 -13.36 -4.42 0.48
C PHE A 253 -14.41 -3.48 1.11
N LYS A 254 -13.97 -2.51 1.91
CA LYS A 254 -14.82 -1.49 2.56
C LYS A 254 -14.40 -0.09 2.15
N TYR A 255 -15.35 0.85 2.22
CA TYR A 255 -15.03 2.28 2.17
C TYR A 255 -14.25 2.69 3.43
N HIS A 256 -13.23 3.53 3.23
CA HIS A 256 -12.28 3.91 4.25
C HIS A 256 -12.88 4.82 5.34
N ASP A 257 -13.87 5.63 5.00
CA ASP A 257 -14.55 6.55 5.91
C ASP A 257 -15.71 5.88 6.65
N THR A 258 -16.63 5.20 5.95
CA THR A 258 -17.85 4.64 6.56
C THR A 258 -17.69 3.21 7.07
N ARG A 259 -16.67 2.49 6.60
CA ARG A 259 -16.46 1.05 6.88
C ARG A 259 -17.59 0.14 6.36
N ASN A 260 -18.46 0.67 5.50
CA ASN A 260 -19.44 -0.12 4.76
C ASN A 260 -18.73 -0.93 3.67
N PHE A 261 -19.28 -2.10 3.34
CA PHE A 261 -18.84 -2.85 2.15
C PHE A 261 -19.05 -2.02 0.90
N MET A 262 -18.10 -2.06 -0.04
CA MET A 262 -18.23 -1.33 -1.30
C MET A 262 -19.37 -1.87 -2.16
N THR A 263 -20.02 -1.00 -2.94
CA THR A 263 -21.03 -1.46 -3.91
C THR A 263 -20.39 -2.37 -4.98
N PRO A 264 -21.19 -3.20 -5.67
CA PRO A 264 -20.69 -4.04 -6.77
C PRO A 264 -19.96 -3.25 -7.86
N GLU A 265 -20.43 -2.05 -8.20
CA GLU A 265 -19.83 -1.20 -9.23
C GLU A 265 -18.47 -0.67 -8.80
N ASP A 266 -18.36 -0.17 -7.57
CA ASP A 266 -17.09 0.33 -7.04
C ASP A 266 -16.10 -0.82 -6.87
N MET A 267 -16.55 -1.99 -6.40
CA MET A 267 -15.70 -3.17 -6.27
C MET A 267 -15.19 -3.65 -7.63
N LEU A 268 -16.04 -3.72 -8.64
CA LEU A 268 -15.61 -4.04 -10.00
C LEU A 268 -14.60 -3.00 -10.53
N HIS A 269 -14.83 -1.71 -10.25
CA HIS A 269 -13.96 -0.64 -10.73
C HIS A 269 -12.55 -0.74 -10.13
N VAL A 270 -12.42 -0.88 -8.82
CA VAL A 270 -11.10 -0.98 -8.15
C VAL A 270 -10.33 -2.26 -8.50
N LEU A 271 -11.00 -3.30 -9.00
CA LEU A 271 -10.34 -4.51 -9.52
C LEU A 271 -10.00 -4.41 -11.00
N SER A 272 -10.89 -3.82 -11.81
CA SER A 272 -10.73 -3.75 -13.25
C SER A 272 -9.76 -2.63 -13.66
N ALA A 273 -9.83 -1.44 -13.06
CA ALA A 273 -9.00 -0.31 -13.45
C ALA A 273 -7.48 -0.61 -13.32
N PRO A 274 -6.97 -1.24 -12.25
CA PRO A 274 -5.58 -1.69 -12.21
C PRO A 274 -5.20 -2.63 -13.36
N ALA A 275 -6.06 -3.60 -13.68
CA ALA A 275 -5.81 -4.52 -14.80
C ALA A 275 -5.75 -3.79 -16.14
N GLN A 276 -6.56 -2.75 -16.33
CA GLN A 276 -6.54 -1.90 -17.52
C GLN A 276 -5.29 -1.01 -17.60
N ALA A 277 -4.76 -0.58 -16.45
CA ALA A 277 -3.55 0.22 -16.33
C ALA A 277 -2.25 -0.61 -16.39
N GLY A 278 -2.32 -1.93 -16.62
CA GLY A 278 -1.16 -2.80 -16.72
C GLY A 278 -0.63 -3.35 -15.38
N ALA A 279 -1.38 -3.20 -14.29
CA ALA A 279 -1.01 -3.82 -13.02
C ALA A 279 -0.99 -5.36 -13.13
N ARG A 280 -0.08 -5.99 -12.37
CA ARG A 280 0.06 -7.46 -12.35
C ARG A 280 -1.00 -8.12 -11.48
N GLY A 281 -1.62 -7.37 -10.59
CA GLY A 281 -2.66 -7.85 -9.71
C GLY A 281 -3.12 -6.77 -8.74
N VAL A 282 -3.91 -7.16 -7.75
CA VAL A 282 -4.27 -6.34 -6.59
C VAL A 282 -4.03 -7.09 -5.29
N VAL A 283 -3.75 -6.33 -4.23
CA VAL A 283 -3.79 -6.84 -2.86
C VAL A 283 -5.11 -6.42 -2.24
N ILE A 284 -5.93 -7.40 -1.86
CA ILE A 284 -7.19 -7.19 -1.15
C ILE A 284 -6.88 -7.26 0.34
N TRP A 285 -6.87 -6.09 0.97
CA TRP A 285 -6.58 -5.92 2.38
C TRP A 285 -7.86 -5.94 3.23
N GLY A 286 -7.70 -6.22 4.52
CA GLY A 286 -8.75 -6.21 5.54
C GLY A 286 -8.17 -5.92 6.91
N ALA A 287 -8.86 -5.15 7.73
CA ALA A 287 -8.45 -4.88 9.10
C ALA A 287 -8.81 -6.06 10.01
N SER A 288 -8.07 -6.30 11.09
CA SER A 288 -8.41 -7.37 12.04
C SER A 288 -9.80 -7.16 12.65
N ARG A 289 -10.20 -5.90 12.86
CA ARG A 289 -11.55 -5.53 13.35
C ARG A 289 -12.69 -5.84 12.37
N ASP A 290 -12.39 -6.12 11.11
CA ASP A 290 -13.40 -6.50 10.12
C ASP A 290 -13.76 -7.99 10.20
N VAL A 291 -12.99 -8.78 10.96
CA VAL A 291 -13.09 -10.25 11.04
C VAL A 291 -12.95 -10.76 12.48
N ASN A 292 -13.24 -9.91 13.47
CA ASN A 292 -13.06 -10.22 14.90
C ASN A 292 -14.33 -10.76 15.59
N SER A 293 -15.38 -11.08 14.83
CA SER A 293 -16.57 -11.76 15.34
C SER A 293 -17.15 -12.67 14.26
N ARG A 294 -17.98 -13.63 14.68
CA ARG A 294 -18.65 -14.56 13.77
C ARG A 294 -19.54 -13.82 12.79
N GLU A 295 -20.33 -12.85 13.26
CA GLU A 295 -21.29 -12.08 12.47
C GLU A 295 -20.57 -11.29 11.37
N LYS A 296 -19.42 -10.69 11.69
CA LYS A 296 -18.61 -9.97 10.71
C LYS A 296 -18.00 -10.90 9.68
N CYS A 297 -17.55 -12.10 10.10
CA CYS A 297 -17.09 -13.11 9.17
C CYS A 297 -18.21 -13.62 8.26
N GLU A 298 -19.41 -13.85 8.79
CA GLU A 298 -20.58 -14.24 8.01
C GLU A 298 -20.94 -13.16 6.97
N ALA A 299 -20.98 -11.89 7.38
CA ALA A 299 -21.20 -10.77 6.46
C ALA A 299 -20.11 -10.64 5.39
N LEU A 300 -18.84 -10.88 5.74
CA LEU A 300 -17.74 -10.91 4.76
C LEU A 300 -17.88 -12.08 3.79
N VAL A 301 -18.26 -13.27 4.26
CA VAL A 301 -18.51 -14.42 3.38
C VAL A 301 -19.65 -14.11 2.41
N ASP A 302 -20.74 -13.51 2.87
CA ASP A 302 -21.85 -13.06 2.02
C ASP A 302 -21.39 -12.04 0.97
N TYR A 303 -20.57 -11.07 1.38
CA TYR A 303 -19.99 -10.09 0.46
C TYR A 303 -19.06 -10.72 -0.57
N VAL A 304 -18.25 -11.69 -0.16
CA VAL A 304 -17.37 -12.45 -1.05
C VAL A 304 -18.18 -13.22 -2.09
N ASP A 305 -19.23 -13.91 -1.67
CA ASP A 305 -20.00 -14.76 -2.58
C ASP A 305 -20.89 -13.93 -3.53
N LYS A 306 -21.43 -12.79 -3.06
CA LYS A 306 -22.38 -11.97 -3.84
C LYS A 306 -21.74 -10.82 -4.63
N VAL A 307 -20.58 -10.31 -4.21
CA VAL A 307 -20.00 -9.08 -4.78
C VAL A 307 -18.56 -9.28 -5.24
N LEU A 308 -17.64 -9.54 -4.30
CA LEU A 308 -16.21 -9.58 -4.62
C LEU A 308 -15.85 -10.76 -5.54
N GLY A 309 -16.38 -11.95 -5.26
CA GLY A 309 -16.18 -13.15 -6.08
C GLY A 309 -16.63 -12.97 -7.53
N PRO A 310 -17.90 -12.57 -7.78
CA PRO A 310 -18.38 -12.24 -9.12
C PRO A 310 -17.55 -11.15 -9.83
N ALA A 311 -17.17 -10.08 -9.13
CA ALA A 311 -16.33 -9.02 -9.70
C ALA A 311 -14.94 -9.54 -10.13
N VAL A 312 -14.30 -10.39 -9.32
CA VAL A 312 -13.03 -11.06 -9.68
C VAL A 312 -13.20 -11.94 -10.92
N GLN A 313 -14.28 -12.70 -11.02
CA GLN A 313 -14.56 -13.55 -12.20
C GLN A 313 -14.75 -12.70 -13.47
N GLN A 314 -15.48 -11.60 -13.37
CA GLN A 314 -15.73 -10.70 -14.50
C GLN A 314 -14.44 -10.08 -15.03
N VAL A 315 -13.54 -9.62 -14.15
CA VAL A 315 -12.23 -9.08 -14.56
C VAL A 315 -11.37 -10.16 -15.22
N LYS A 316 -11.35 -11.39 -14.69
CA LYS A 316 -10.64 -12.52 -15.32
C LYS A 316 -11.18 -12.84 -16.72
N ALA A 317 -12.50 -12.85 -16.88
CA ALA A 317 -13.14 -13.10 -18.18
C ALA A 317 -12.86 -11.96 -19.19
N GLY A 318 -12.91 -10.70 -18.74
CA GLY A 318 -12.57 -9.53 -19.56
C GLY A 318 -11.11 -9.53 -20.00
N GLY A 319 -10.19 -9.91 -19.10
CA GLY A 319 -8.78 -10.11 -19.42
C GLY A 319 -8.55 -11.19 -20.47
N ALA A 320 -9.32 -12.29 -20.44
CA ALA A 320 -9.27 -13.34 -21.46
C ALA A 320 -9.78 -12.88 -22.83
N ARG A 321 -10.81 -12.02 -22.89
CA ARG A 321 -11.33 -11.46 -24.16
C ARG A 321 -10.34 -10.48 -24.82
N ARG A 322 -9.65 -9.64 -24.04
CA ARG A 322 -8.60 -8.73 -24.55
C ARG A 322 -7.41 -9.46 -25.17
N ARG A 323 -7.19 -10.74 -24.83
CA ARG A 323 -6.14 -11.58 -25.46
C ARG A 323 -6.44 -11.94 -26.92
N ARG A 324 -7.68 -11.80 -27.38
CA ARG A 324 -8.11 -12.17 -28.74
C ARG A 324 -8.16 -11.00 -29.74
N GLN A 325 -7.95 -9.76 -29.29
CA GLN A 325 -7.91 -8.60 -30.16
C GLN A 325 -6.45 -8.18 -30.42
N PRO A 326 -6.06 -7.89 -31.67
CA PRO A 326 -4.76 -7.29 -31.97
C PRO A 326 -4.63 -5.95 -31.24
N ARG A 327 -3.55 -5.76 -30.47
CA ARG A 327 -3.30 -4.46 -29.81
C ARG A 327 -2.87 -3.44 -30.85
N VAL A 328 -3.74 -2.49 -31.19
CA VAL A 328 -3.34 -1.26 -31.88
C VAL A 328 -2.94 -0.25 -30.80
N HIS A 329 -1.67 -0.27 -30.41
CA HIS A 329 -1.06 0.86 -29.69
C HIS A 329 0.26 1.22 -30.34
N HIS A 330 0.31 2.47 -30.80
CA HIS A 330 1.46 3.15 -31.35
C HIS A 330 2.45 3.45 -30.22
N PHE A 331 3.32 2.49 -29.91
CA PHE A 331 4.53 2.73 -29.13
C PHE A 331 5.66 3.09 -30.11
N PRO A 332 6.47 4.13 -29.87
CA PRO A 332 7.67 4.36 -30.64
C PRO A 332 8.54 3.10 -30.58
N LYS A 333 8.85 2.54 -31.75
CA LYS A 333 9.70 1.36 -31.91
C LYS A 333 11.12 1.68 -31.44
N ILE A 334 11.42 1.41 -30.18
CA ILE A 334 12.79 1.15 -29.72
C ILE A 334 12.76 -0.25 -29.13
N GLU A 335 13.30 -1.20 -29.89
CA GLU A 335 13.62 -2.61 -29.60
C GLU A 335 13.08 -3.24 -28.29
N MET A 336 11.75 -3.26 -28.11
CA MET A 336 11.07 -4.00 -27.04
C MET A 336 10.30 -5.23 -27.55
N ASN A 337 10.60 -5.69 -28.78
CA ASN A 337 9.86 -6.76 -29.45
C ASN A 337 10.32 -8.19 -29.11
N ARG A 338 11.07 -8.41 -28.02
CA ARG A 338 11.38 -9.77 -27.55
C ARG A 338 11.00 -10.07 -26.10
N LEU A 339 10.58 -9.07 -25.31
CA LEU A 339 10.26 -9.26 -23.89
C LEU A 339 8.75 -9.22 -23.58
N LEU A 340 7.92 -8.63 -24.45
CA LEU A 340 6.50 -8.40 -24.15
C LEU A 340 5.53 -9.36 -24.84
N GLU A 341 5.95 -10.11 -25.86
CA GLU A 341 5.05 -10.99 -26.62
C GLU A 341 4.77 -12.34 -25.94
N ASP A 342 5.55 -12.72 -24.92
CA ASP A 342 5.43 -14.03 -24.24
C ASP A 342 4.95 -13.97 -22.79
N GLU A 343 4.66 -12.78 -22.24
CA GLU A 343 4.01 -12.62 -20.94
C GLU A 343 2.50 -12.91 -21.06
N LYS A 344 2.12 -14.18 -20.96
CA LYS A 344 0.73 -14.56 -20.68
C LYS A 344 0.32 -13.96 -19.32
N SER A 345 -0.25 -12.75 -19.35
CA SER A 345 -0.60 -11.97 -18.17
C SER A 345 -1.67 -12.68 -17.31
N CYS A 346 -1.23 -13.37 -16.26
CA CYS A 346 -2.06 -13.74 -15.11
C CYS A 346 -2.23 -12.52 -14.21
N PHE A 347 -3.43 -11.94 -14.17
CA PHE A 347 -3.77 -10.95 -13.17
C PHE A 347 -4.03 -11.64 -11.83
N HIS A 348 -3.26 -11.29 -10.80
CA HIS A 348 -3.30 -11.96 -9.50
C HIS A 348 -4.18 -11.20 -8.49
N TYR A 349 -4.85 -11.95 -7.62
CA TYR A 349 -5.59 -11.40 -6.48
C TYR A 349 -5.03 -12.03 -5.21
N LEU A 350 -4.56 -11.21 -4.29
CA LEU A 350 -3.95 -11.67 -3.04
C LEU A 350 -4.79 -11.17 -1.87
N LEU A 351 -5.30 -12.11 -1.08
CA LEU A 351 -6.04 -11.82 0.13
C LEU A 351 -5.05 -11.69 1.29
N SER A 352 -5.23 -10.70 2.15
CA SER A 352 -4.48 -10.63 3.40
C SER A 352 -4.81 -11.85 4.29
N ASN A 353 -3.83 -12.30 5.09
CA ASN A 353 -4.02 -13.41 6.03
C ASN A 353 -5.22 -13.19 6.99
N LYS A 354 -5.59 -11.93 7.25
CA LYS A 354 -6.73 -11.57 8.11
C LYS A 354 -8.06 -11.97 7.48
N ILE A 355 -8.22 -11.84 6.16
CA ILE A 355 -9.44 -12.29 5.48
C ILE A 355 -9.54 -13.82 5.53
N GLN A 356 -8.40 -14.51 5.59
CA GLN A 356 -8.35 -15.96 5.67
C GLN A 356 -8.90 -16.51 6.99
N THR A 357 -8.96 -15.70 8.06
CA THR A 357 -9.52 -16.07 9.37
C THR A 357 -11.00 -16.49 9.29
N CYS A 358 -11.75 -16.05 8.29
CA CYS A 358 -13.16 -16.44 8.14
C CYS A 358 -13.37 -17.77 7.38
N GLN A 359 -12.31 -18.57 7.18
CA GLN A 359 -12.40 -19.87 6.50
C GLN A 359 -13.36 -20.83 7.21
N ASP A 360 -13.24 -20.97 8.53
CA ASP A 360 -14.04 -21.92 9.30
C ASP A 360 -15.55 -21.62 9.18
N VAL A 361 -15.91 -20.34 9.14
CA VAL A 361 -17.30 -19.89 8.91
C VAL A 361 -17.78 -20.28 7.51
N LYS A 362 -16.93 -20.13 6.50
CA LYS A 362 -17.25 -20.51 5.12
C LYS A 362 -17.41 -22.03 4.97
N GLU A 363 -16.57 -22.80 5.64
CA GLU A 363 -16.64 -24.27 5.63
C GLU A 363 -17.88 -24.77 6.37
N ALA A 364 -18.21 -24.21 7.54
CA ALA A 364 -19.40 -24.56 8.31
C ALA A 364 -20.72 -24.27 7.56
N ARG A 365 -20.74 -23.27 6.66
CA ARG A 365 -21.90 -23.00 5.78
C ARG A 365 -22.06 -24.03 4.67
N ARG A 366 -20.96 -24.61 4.16
CA ARG A 366 -20.99 -25.61 3.09
C ARG A 366 -21.41 -26.99 3.57
N SER A 367 -21.26 -27.26 4.86
CA SER A 367 -21.68 -28.51 5.50
C SER A 367 -23.15 -28.53 5.95
N ARG A 368 -23.88 -27.42 5.74
CA ARG A 368 -25.32 -27.30 5.95
C ARG A 368 -26.00 -27.21 4.60
#